data_AF-A0AAU9TMH9-F1
#
_entry.id   AF-A0AAU9TMH9-F1
#
_cell.length_a   1.000
_cell.length_b   1.000
_cell.length_c   1.000
_cell.angle_alpha   90.00
_cell.angle_beta   90.00
_cell.angle_gamma   90.00
#
_symmetry.space_group_name_H-M   'P 1'
#
loop_
_entity.id
_entity.type
_entity.pdbx_description
1 polymer ?
#
loop_
_entity_poly.entity_id
_entity_poly.type
_entity_poly.pdbx_seq_one_letter_code
_entity_poly.pdbx_strand_id
1 'polypeptide(L)'
;MPRKPCYWTRKLELELVEFVRQREFIWKPIGNTNHLIQQKYKAYAEFAARLGRGFTARSVRDRWVNIRSTFNHNLRRVDKSRETAQSVSEVYVPCWPLWKPLQFLRESTMKDVNYDYNIHEDFKDMTSNIDIKEESQTDYEVDLGIRQRGQRTDRPRKKSQMITHKIDSCKHVLDDLVKAMAPLLEHTTEGSRYWFFGKHVTEQLSAMREVDADCASQEIMKLLGGSEG
;
A
#
# COMPACT_ATOMS: atom_id res chain seq x y z
N MET A 1 -25.58 -7.43 -8.93
CA MET A 1 -26.12 -6.14 -9.42
C MET A 1 -24.95 -5.19 -9.70
N PRO A 2 -24.86 -4.59 -10.89
CA PRO A 2 -23.85 -3.57 -11.19
C PRO A 2 -24.06 -2.36 -10.27
N ARG A 3 -23.02 -1.93 -9.56
CA ARG A 3 -23.08 -0.72 -8.73
C ARG A 3 -23.10 0.48 -9.66
N LYS A 4 -24.16 1.29 -9.61
CA LYS A 4 -24.20 2.57 -10.35
C LYS A 4 -23.04 3.46 -9.85
N PRO A 5 -22.27 4.10 -10.76
CA PRO A 5 -21.26 5.06 -10.35
C PRO A 5 -21.92 6.19 -9.55
N CYS A 6 -21.35 6.52 -8.38
CA CYS A 6 -21.78 7.68 -7.60
C CYS A 6 -21.08 8.94 -8.12
N TYR A 7 -21.87 9.96 -8.45
CA TYR A 7 -21.35 11.23 -8.95
C TYR A 7 -21.29 12.25 -7.81
N TRP A 8 -20.10 12.79 -7.57
CA TRP A 8 -19.89 13.85 -6.59
C TRP A 8 -20.05 15.21 -7.27
N THR A 9 -21.07 15.95 -6.87
CA THR A 9 -21.21 17.35 -7.26
C THR A 9 -20.53 18.24 -6.21
N ARG A 10 -20.18 19.46 -6.60
CA ARG A 10 -19.63 20.47 -5.68
C ARG A 10 -20.50 20.68 -4.44
N LYS A 11 -21.82 20.65 -4.59
CA LYS A 11 -22.77 20.80 -3.48
C LYS A 11 -22.61 19.67 -2.46
N LEU A 12 -22.56 18.42 -2.93
CA LEU A 12 -22.37 17.24 -2.07
C LEU A 12 -21.01 17.25 -1.38
N GLU A 13 -19.97 17.74 -2.05
CA GLU A 13 -18.64 17.88 -1.45
C GLU A 13 -18.62 18.91 -0.34
N LEU A 14 -19.29 20.05 -0.52
CA LEU A 14 -19.45 21.05 0.54
C LEU A 14 -20.23 20.51 1.73
N GLU A 15 -21.32 19.77 1.48
CA GLU A 15 -22.09 19.09 2.53
C GLU A 15 -21.23 18.05 3.28
N LEU A 16 -20.37 17.32 2.57
CA LEU A 16 -19.43 16.38 3.19
C LEU A 16 -18.41 17.11 4.07
N VAL A 17 -17.85 18.22 3.59
CA VAL A 17 -16.90 19.03 4.37
C VAL A 17 -17.55 19.54 5.65
N GLU A 18 -18.78 20.05 5.57
CA GLU A 18 -19.52 20.53 6.74
C GLU A 18 -19.84 19.39 7.72
N PHE A 19 -20.28 18.24 7.20
CA PHE A 19 -20.54 17.04 8.00
C PHE A 19 -19.29 16.56 8.77
N VAL A 20 -18.13 16.61 8.10
CA VAL A 20 -16.86 16.25 8.71
C VAL A 20 -16.42 17.30 9.73
N ARG A 21 -16.54 18.59 9.41
CA ARG A 21 -16.22 19.69 10.32
C ARG A 21 -16.94 19.54 11.67
N GLN A 22 -18.22 19.20 11.64
CA GLN A 22 -19.05 18.97 12.83
C GLN A 22 -18.64 17.74 13.67
N ARG A 23 -17.93 16.78 13.07
CA ARG A 23 -17.52 15.52 13.70
C ARG A 23 -16.01 15.46 13.82
N GLU A 24 -15.49 16.04 14.89
CA GLU A 24 -14.05 16.15 15.13
C GLU A 24 -13.32 14.81 15.09
N PHE A 25 -13.95 13.73 15.57
CA PHE A 25 -13.35 12.38 15.54
C PHE A 25 -13.05 11.85 14.14
N ILE A 26 -13.60 12.46 13.09
CA ILE A 26 -13.31 12.08 11.71
C ILE A 26 -11.96 12.60 11.23
N TRP A 27 -11.65 13.86 11.56
CA TRP A 27 -10.52 14.58 10.99
C TRP A 27 -9.39 14.84 11.99
N LYS A 28 -9.67 14.86 13.30
CA LYS A 28 -8.63 14.90 14.33
C LYS A 28 -7.82 13.59 14.30
N PRO A 29 -6.50 13.66 14.53
CA PRO A 29 -5.65 12.48 14.68
C PRO A 29 -5.90 11.82 16.05
N ILE A 30 -7.10 11.29 16.25
CA ILE A 30 -7.42 10.45 17.39
C ILE A 30 -6.96 9.04 17.02
N GLY A 31 -6.32 8.34 17.97
CA GLY A 31 -5.60 7.07 17.77
C GLY A 31 -6.29 6.03 16.88
N ASN A 32 -5.52 5.08 16.36
CA ASN A 32 -6.01 4.14 15.35
C ASN A 32 -6.68 2.88 15.95
N THR A 33 -7.46 3.04 17.03
CA THR A 33 -8.16 1.93 17.66
C THR A 33 -9.27 1.41 16.75
N ASN A 34 -9.49 0.09 16.74
CA ASN A 34 -10.60 -0.53 15.99
C ASN A 34 -11.96 0.17 16.26
N HIS A 35 -12.22 0.56 17.51
CA HIS A 35 -13.42 1.31 17.87
C HIS A 35 -13.56 2.65 17.12
N LEU A 36 -12.48 3.42 17.01
CA LEU A 36 -12.47 4.73 16.33
C LEU A 36 -12.59 4.57 14.81
N ILE A 37 -11.97 3.52 14.24
CA ILE A 37 -12.14 3.16 12.83
C ILE A 37 -13.62 2.85 12.55
N GLN A 38 -14.26 2.05 13.41
CA GLN A 38 -15.68 1.72 13.28
C GLN A 38 -16.58 2.95 13.48
N GLN A 39 -16.23 3.85 14.40
CA GLN A 39 -16.96 5.10 14.61
C GLN A 39 -16.90 6.02 13.37
N LYS A 40 -15.71 6.17 12.76
CA LYS A 40 -15.54 6.87 11.48
C LYS A 40 -16.36 6.21 10.38
N TYR A 41 -16.32 4.89 10.28
CA TYR A 41 -17.09 4.14 9.28
C TYR A 41 -18.59 4.32 9.46
N LYS A 42 -19.09 4.27 10.70
CA LYS A 42 -20.51 4.52 11.04
C LYS A 42 -20.94 5.92 10.64
N ALA A 43 -20.10 6.94 10.89
CA ALA A 43 -20.38 8.31 10.45
C ALA A 43 -20.44 8.42 8.91
N TYR A 44 -19.52 7.78 8.18
CA TYR A 44 -19.60 7.78 6.72
C TYR A 44 -20.82 7.01 6.19
N ALA A 45 -21.23 5.93 6.87
CA ALA A 45 -22.45 5.20 6.53
C ALA A 45 -23.70 6.06 6.75
N GLU A 46 -23.75 6.83 7.83
CA GLU A 46 -24.82 7.79 8.12
C GLU A 46 -24.91 8.85 7.02
N PHE A 47 -23.79 9.44 6.61
CA PHE A 47 -23.77 10.41 5.53
C PHE A 47 -24.23 9.78 4.20
N ALA A 48 -23.73 8.58 3.87
CA ALA A 48 -24.12 7.86 2.67
C ALA A 48 -25.63 7.55 2.64
N ALA A 49 -26.21 7.18 3.78
CA ALA A 49 -27.65 6.92 3.90
C ALA A 49 -28.50 8.16 3.59
N ARG A 50 -28.04 9.36 4.00
CA ARG A 50 -28.71 10.63 3.70
C ARG A 50 -28.69 10.97 2.20
N LEU A 51 -27.62 10.58 1.49
CA LEU A 51 -27.49 10.82 0.04
C LEU A 51 -28.32 9.86 -0.82
N GLY A 52 -28.69 8.70 -0.29
CA GLY A 52 -29.53 7.72 -0.97
C GLY A 52 -28.77 6.75 -1.87
N ARG A 53 -29.47 6.21 -2.87
CA ARG A 53 -28.98 5.06 -3.67
C ARG A 53 -27.74 5.44 -4.49
N GLY A 54 -26.68 4.64 -4.36
CA GLY A 54 -25.41 4.80 -5.09
C GLY A 54 -24.25 5.21 -4.19
N PHE A 55 -24.51 5.84 -3.06
CA PHE A 55 -23.47 6.18 -2.09
C PHE A 55 -23.29 5.07 -1.07
N THR A 56 -22.04 4.83 -0.70
CA THR A 56 -21.61 3.88 0.34
C THR A 56 -20.64 4.56 1.29
N ALA A 57 -20.53 4.06 2.52
CA ALA A 57 -19.53 4.54 3.47
C ALA A 57 -18.11 4.56 2.88
N ARG A 58 -17.78 3.55 2.05
CA ARG A 58 -16.52 3.49 1.30
C ARG A 58 -16.37 4.65 0.32
N SER A 59 -17.35 4.89 -0.55
CA SER A 59 -17.28 6.01 -1.52
C SER A 59 -17.17 7.38 -0.85
N VAL A 60 -17.82 7.56 0.31
CA VAL A 60 -17.73 8.81 1.10
C VAL A 60 -16.34 8.95 1.70
N ARG A 61 -15.81 7.88 2.31
CA ARG A 61 -14.43 7.85 2.83
C ARG A 61 -13.42 8.18 1.73
N ASP A 62 -13.50 7.51 0.58
CA ASP A 62 -12.57 7.69 -0.53
C ASP A 62 -12.62 9.13 -1.05
N ARG A 63 -13.83 9.70 -1.16
CA ARG A 63 -13.97 11.11 -1.52
C ARG A 63 -13.35 12.04 -0.48
N TRP A 64 -13.57 11.80 0.80
CA TRP A 64 -12.96 12.59 1.87
C TRP A 64 -11.43 12.52 1.86
N VAL A 65 -10.86 11.33 1.64
CA VAL A 65 -9.40 11.16 1.49
C VAL A 65 -8.86 11.99 0.32
N ASN A 66 -9.55 11.98 -0.83
CA ASN A 66 -9.16 12.78 -1.98
C ASN A 66 -9.22 14.29 -1.68
N ILE A 67 -10.31 14.77 -1.08
CA ILE A 67 -10.47 16.18 -0.67
C ILE A 67 -9.31 16.59 0.26
N ARG A 68 -9.02 15.80 1.29
CA ARG A 68 -7.94 16.11 2.24
C ARG A 68 -6.56 16.11 1.57
N SER A 69 -6.31 15.18 0.65
CA SER A 69 -5.07 15.13 -0.13
C SER A 69 -4.89 16.39 -0.98
N THR A 70 -5.93 16.81 -1.71
CA THR A 70 -5.92 18.05 -2.50
C THR A 70 -5.73 19.28 -1.61
N PHE A 71 -6.35 19.31 -0.41
CA PHE A 71 -6.13 20.37 0.56
C PHE A 71 -4.66 20.46 1.00
N ASN A 72 -4.08 19.35 1.46
CA ASN A 72 -2.69 19.31 1.92
C ASN A 72 -1.70 19.66 0.80
N HIS A 73 -1.99 19.27 -0.45
CA HIS A 73 -1.20 19.70 -1.59
C HIS A 73 -1.26 21.22 -1.80
N ASN A 74 -2.45 21.82 -1.77
CA ASN A 74 -2.59 23.27 -1.87
C ASN A 74 -1.96 24.00 -0.68
N LEU A 75 -2.09 23.46 0.53
CA LEU A 75 -1.49 24.02 1.75
C LEU A 75 0.03 24.15 1.60
N ARG A 76 0.71 23.08 1.18
CA ARG A 76 2.16 23.12 0.91
C ARG A 76 2.54 24.18 -0.14
N ARG A 77 1.71 24.40 -1.15
CA ARG A 77 1.96 25.44 -2.17
C ARG A 77 1.81 26.85 -1.59
N VAL A 78 0.80 27.04 -0.73
CA VAL A 78 0.59 28.30 -0.02
C VAL A 78 1.77 28.57 0.90
N ASP A 79 2.16 27.60 1.73
CA ASP A 79 3.27 27.74 2.69
C ASP A 79 4.58 28.03 1.96
N LYS A 80 4.91 27.28 0.90
CA LYS A 80 6.08 27.56 0.06
C LYS A 80 6.05 28.95 -0.56
N SER A 81 4.89 29.41 -1.04
CA SER A 81 4.78 30.76 -1.59
C SER A 81 4.96 31.85 -0.53
N ARG A 82 4.54 31.59 0.72
CA ARG A 82 4.72 32.53 1.83
C ARG A 82 6.19 32.66 2.22
N GLU A 83 6.96 31.58 2.13
CA GLU A 83 8.41 31.59 2.40
C GLU A 83 9.18 32.41 1.35
N THR A 84 8.74 32.39 0.09
CA THR A 84 9.41 33.08 -1.01
C THR A 84 8.88 34.48 -1.32
N ALA A 85 7.69 34.82 -0.83
CA ALA A 85 7.02 36.07 -1.15
C ALA A 85 7.64 37.24 -0.37
N GLN A 86 7.88 38.35 -1.06
CA GLN A 86 8.33 39.61 -0.44
C GLN A 86 7.14 40.43 0.06
N SER A 87 5.94 40.17 -0.45
CA SER A 87 4.71 40.83 -0.02
C SER A 87 3.50 39.87 0.03
N VAL A 88 2.49 40.24 0.81
CA VAL A 88 1.26 39.43 1.01
C VAL A 88 0.48 39.22 -0.30
N SER A 89 0.61 40.11 -1.28
CA SER A 89 -0.08 39.99 -2.59
C SER A 89 0.55 38.95 -3.51
N GLU A 90 1.77 38.49 -3.23
CA GLU A 90 2.47 37.47 -4.02
C GLU A 90 2.20 36.04 -3.51
N VAL A 91 1.55 35.93 -2.35
CA VAL A 91 1.21 34.64 -1.76
C VAL A 91 0.17 33.94 -2.63
N TYR A 92 0.47 32.70 -3.00
CA TYR A 92 -0.43 31.86 -3.79
C TYR A 92 -1.76 31.68 -3.06
N VAL A 93 -2.87 31.94 -3.74
CA VAL A 93 -4.22 31.66 -3.24
C VAL A 93 -4.87 30.59 -4.12
N PRO A 94 -5.15 29.39 -3.59
CA PRO A 94 -5.81 28.33 -4.34
C PRO A 94 -7.20 28.76 -4.83
N CYS A 95 -7.47 28.60 -6.13
CA CYS A 95 -8.80 28.83 -6.73
C CYS A 95 -9.77 27.63 -6.49
N TRP A 96 -9.48 26.78 -5.51
CA TRP A 96 -10.25 25.57 -5.28
C TRP A 96 -11.47 25.85 -4.37
N PRO A 97 -12.70 25.52 -4.78
CA PRO A 97 -13.91 25.85 -4.03
C PRO A 97 -13.96 25.39 -2.57
N LEU A 98 -13.29 24.28 -2.24
CA LEU A 98 -13.27 23.72 -0.89
C LEU A 98 -12.16 24.32 -0.03
N TRP A 99 -11.33 25.21 -0.57
CA TRP A 99 -10.19 25.80 0.13
C TRP A 99 -10.60 26.57 1.39
N LYS A 100 -11.58 27.47 1.30
CA LYS A 100 -12.05 28.25 2.46
C LYS A 100 -12.78 27.37 3.49
N PRO A 101 -13.73 26.49 3.10
CA PRO A 101 -14.38 25.59 4.05
C PRO A 101 -13.45 24.64 4.80
N LEU A 102 -12.28 24.30 4.25
CA LEU A 102 -11.33 23.37 4.86
C LEU A 102 -10.28 24.01 5.78
N GLN A 103 -10.33 25.34 5.99
CA GLN A 103 -9.33 26.03 6.83
C GLN A 103 -9.31 25.52 8.29
N PHE A 104 -10.41 24.96 8.79
CA PHE A 104 -10.45 24.35 10.13
C PHE A 104 -9.43 23.22 10.32
N LEU A 105 -9.02 22.54 9.24
CA LEU A 105 -8.00 21.51 9.28
C LEU A 105 -6.60 22.08 9.59
N ARG A 106 -6.37 23.37 9.33
CA ARG A 106 -5.09 24.02 9.63
C ARG A 106 -5.01 24.40 11.11
N GLU A 107 -6.10 24.90 11.66
CA GLU A 107 -6.17 25.34 13.06
C GLU A 107 -5.94 24.21 14.05
N SER A 108 -6.36 22.98 13.71
CA SER A 108 -6.09 21.82 14.54
C SER A 108 -4.64 21.40 14.54
N THR A 109 -3.98 21.41 13.38
CA THR A 109 -2.57 21.03 13.27
C THR A 109 -1.67 22.00 14.04
N MET A 110 -2.11 23.27 14.19
CA MET A 110 -1.39 24.30 14.95
C MET A 110 -1.61 24.23 16.46
N LYS A 111 -2.71 23.63 16.94
CA LYS A 111 -2.99 23.46 18.37
C LYS A 111 -2.42 22.17 18.95
N ASP A 112 -2.22 21.16 18.11
CA ASP A 112 -1.75 19.83 18.52
C ASP A 112 -0.21 19.68 18.48
N VAL A 113 0.56 20.77 18.30
CA VAL A 113 2.05 20.74 18.31
C VAL A 113 2.65 20.45 19.69
N ASN A 114 1.83 20.08 20.69
CA ASN A 114 2.28 19.54 21.98
C ASN A 114 2.04 18.02 22.13
N TYR A 115 1.64 17.33 21.05
CA TYR A 115 1.77 15.87 20.98
C TYR A 115 2.52 15.52 19.70
N ASP A 116 3.80 15.21 19.92
CA ASP A 116 4.68 14.49 19.03
C ASP A 116 3.93 13.38 18.29
N TYR A 117 3.75 13.54 16.97
CA TYR A 117 3.92 12.45 16.03
C TYR A 117 4.23 13.03 14.64
N ASN A 118 5.52 12.96 14.33
CA ASN A 118 6.11 12.97 13.01
C ASN A 118 5.24 12.23 11.97
N ILE A 119 4.66 12.98 11.03
CA ILE A 119 4.32 12.45 9.71
C ILE A 119 5.03 13.32 8.69
N HIS A 120 6.38 13.23 8.60
CA HIS A 120 7.08 13.07 7.31
C HIS A 120 8.62 12.93 7.30
N GLU A 121 9.34 12.78 8.42
CA GLU A 121 10.83 12.89 8.40
C GLU A 121 11.62 11.60 8.74
N ASP A 122 11.01 10.41 8.82
CA ASP A 122 11.74 9.22 9.30
C ASP A 122 11.81 8.06 8.30
N PHE A 123 12.54 8.26 7.19
CA PHE A 123 12.85 7.16 6.27
C PHE A 123 14.26 7.19 5.67
N LYS A 124 15.23 7.85 6.31
CA LYS A 124 16.61 7.80 5.77
C LYS A 124 17.79 7.80 6.72
N ASP A 125 17.68 8.05 8.03
CA ASP A 125 18.89 8.41 8.78
C ASP A 125 19.12 7.76 10.15
N MET A 126 18.63 6.54 10.39
CA MET A 126 18.90 5.87 11.68
C MET A 126 19.09 4.35 11.60
N THR A 127 19.94 3.87 10.69
CA THR A 127 20.49 2.49 10.77
C THR A 127 22.00 2.45 11.03
N SER A 128 22.61 3.54 11.45
CA SER A 128 24.01 3.54 11.89
C SER A 128 24.07 3.76 13.40
N ASN A 129 24.45 2.70 14.11
CA ASN A 129 24.70 2.60 15.54
C ASN A 129 23.46 2.28 16.38
N ILE A 130 23.35 1.01 16.76
CA ILE A 130 23.23 0.57 18.16
C ILE A 130 23.49 -0.95 18.19
N ASP A 131 24.50 -1.34 18.97
CA ASP A 131 24.85 -2.73 19.31
C ASP A 131 23.68 -3.45 19.99
N ILE A 132 23.36 -4.66 19.49
CA ILE A 132 22.38 -5.53 20.13
C ILE A 132 23.12 -6.49 21.07
N LYS A 133 22.84 -6.31 22.36
CA LYS A 133 23.23 -7.22 23.44
C LYS A 133 22.34 -8.46 23.39
N GLU A 134 22.99 -9.62 23.35
CA GLU A 134 22.37 -10.95 23.30
C GLU A 134 21.76 -11.31 24.67
N GLU A 135 20.47 -11.66 24.70
CA GLU A 135 19.84 -12.35 25.84
C GLU A 135 19.00 -13.54 25.36
N SER A 136 19.07 -14.57 26.21
CA SER A 136 18.79 -15.97 25.97
C SER A 136 17.39 -16.44 26.43
N GLN A 137 16.93 -17.54 25.81
CA GLN A 137 15.96 -18.56 26.28
C GLN A 137 14.46 -18.15 26.29
N THR A 138 13.54 -18.91 25.68
CA THR A 138 13.13 -20.26 26.09
C THR A 138 12.14 -20.85 25.08
N ASP A 139 12.22 -22.17 24.89
CA ASP A 139 11.32 -23.01 24.11
C ASP A 139 9.97 -23.21 24.80
N TYR A 140 8.87 -22.78 24.17
CA TYR A 140 7.59 -23.47 24.21
C TYR A 140 6.68 -23.03 23.05
N GLU A 141 6.28 -24.03 22.28
CA GLU A 141 5.44 -23.99 21.10
C GLU A 141 3.95 -23.98 21.48
N VAL A 142 3.17 -22.99 20.99
CA VAL A 142 1.74 -23.15 20.67
C VAL A 142 1.42 -22.23 19.48
N ASP A 143 1.38 -22.81 18.29
CA ASP A 143 1.00 -22.18 17.02
C ASP A 143 -0.53 -22.10 16.90
N LEU A 144 -1.09 -20.89 17.06
CA LEU A 144 -2.45 -20.57 16.60
C LEU A 144 -2.33 -19.75 15.32
N GLY A 145 -2.38 -20.46 14.18
CA GLY A 145 -2.33 -19.89 12.84
C GLY A 145 -3.46 -18.89 12.57
N ILE A 146 -3.16 -17.60 12.65
CA ILE A 146 -3.95 -16.51 12.06
C ILE A 146 -3.13 -15.86 10.96
N ARG A 147 -3.47 -16.22 9.72
CA ARG A 147 -2.86 -15.67 8.49
C ARG A 147 -3.07 -14.14 8.42
N GLN A 148 -2.02 -13.37 8.70
CA GLN A 148 -1.98 -11.95 8.35
C GLN A 148 -1.80 -11.80 6.83
N ARG A 149 -2.87 -11.31 6.19
CA ARG A 149 -2.90 -10.89 4.78
C ARG A 149 -2.12 -9.58 4.62
N GLY A 150 -0.79 -9.66 4.70
CA GLY A 150 0.07 -8.46 4.71
C GLY A 150 1.53 -8.67 4.30
N GLN A 151 1.92 -9.84 3.78
CA GLN A 151 3.29 -10.02 3.30
C GLN A 151 3.48 -9.38 1.93
N ARG A 152 4.39 -8.41 1.91
CA ARG A 152 4.89 -7.67 0.76
C ARG A 152 5.53 -8.66 -0.21
N THR A 153 5.10 -8.67 -1.47
CA THR A 153 5.82 -9.41 -2.50
C THR A 153 7.09 -8.65 -2.87
N ASP A 154 8.26 -9.23 -2.58
CA ASP A 154 9.58 -8.73 -2.96
C ASP A 154 9.78 -8.80 -4.48
N ARG A 155 9.24 -7.82 -5.20
CA ARG A 155 9.49 -7.64 -6.63
C ARG A 155 10.75 -6.76 -6.82
N PRO A 156 11.88 -7.30 -7.30
CA PRO A 156 13.09 -6.51 -7.48
C PRO A 156 12.94 -5.53 -8.65
N ARG A 157 13.20 -4.24 -8.38
CA ARG A 157 13.17 -3.15 -9.36
C ARG A 157 14.59 -2.93 -9.89
N LYS A 158 14.89 -3.45 -11.09
CA LYS A 158 16.21 -3.24 -11.76
C LYS A 158 16.42 -1.76 -12.07
N LYS A 159 17.58 -1.22 -11.65
CA LYS A 159 18.22 -0.04 -12.23
C LYS A 159 19.37 -0.52 -13.12
N SER A 160 19.45 -0.04 -14.35
CA SER A 160 20.53 -0.37 -15.28
C SER A 160 21.74 0.54 -15.04
N GLN A 161 22.91 -0.06 -14.82
CA GLN A 161 24.19 0.62 -15.04
C GLN A 161 25.04 -0.30 -15.92
N MET A 162 25.49 0.24 -17.06
CA MET A 162 26.44 -0.41 -17.95
C MET A 162 27.85 -0.16 -17.42
N ILE A 163 28.65 -1.21 -17.24
CA ILE A 163 30.10 -1.10 -17.19
C ILE A 163 30.68 -2.29 -17.97
N THR A 164 31.48 -1.97 -18.98
CA THR A 164 32.23 -2.86 -19.86
C THR A 164 33.58 -3.22 -19.25
N HIS A 165 33.95 -4.50 -19.17
CA HIS A 165 35.35 -4.92 -19.22
C HIS A 165 35.48 -6.29 -19.92
N LYS A 166 36.09 -6.27 -21.11
CA LYS A 166 36.61 -7.43 -21.85
C LYS A 166 38.02 -7.70 -21.34
N ILE A 167 38.24 -8.85 -20.71
CA ILE A 167 39.48 -9.68 -20.73
C ILE A 167 39.26 -10.96 -19.87
N ASP A 168 38.33 -10.95 -18.90
CA ASP A 168 37.94 -12.16 -18.15
C ASP A 168 36.84 -13.00 -18.82
N SER A 169 36.41 -12.62 -20.02
CA SER A 169 35.28 -13.19 -20.75
C SER A 169 35.32 -14.72 -20.83
N CYS A 170 36.47 -15.32 -21.17
CA CYS A 170 36.53 -16.77 -21.34
C CYS A 170 36.52 -17.52 -20.01
N LYS A 171 37.12 -16.96 -18.95
CA LYS A 171 37.04 -17.53 -17.60
C LYS A 171 35.64 -17.38 -17.03
N HIS A 172 35.00 -16.24 -17.23
CA HIS A 172 33.59 -16.04 -16.89
C HIS A 172 32.68 -17.00 -17.63
N VAL A 173 32.89 -17.21 -18.93
CA VAL A 173 32.11 -18.17 -19.71
C VAL A 173 32.32 -19.59 -19.20
N LEU A 174 33.54 -19.99 -18.82
CA LEU A 174 33.81 -21.31 -18.24
C LEU A 174 33.21 -21.45 -16.83
N ASP A 175 33.33 -20.43 -15.98
CA ASP A 175 32.72 -20.42 -14.64
C ASP A 175 31.18 -20.40 -14.71
N ASP A 176 30.61 -19.69 -15.68
CA ASP A 176 29.18 -19.65 -15.94
C ASP A 176 28.69 -20.98 -16.52
N LEU A 177 29.50 -21.67 -17.34
CA LEU A 177 29.18 -23.01 -17.84
C LEU A 177 29.21 -24.03 -16.70
N VAL A 178 30.22 -23.99 -15.82
CA VAL A 178 30.33 -24.86 -14.64
C VAL A 178 29.17 -24.60 -13.67
N LYS A 179 28.80 -23.33 -13.44
CA LYS A 179 27.61 -22.97 -12.65
C LYS A 179 26.30 -23.39 -13.30
N ALA A 180 26.18 -23.34 -14.62
CA ALA A 180 24.99 -23.76 -15.34
C ALA A 180 24.83 -25.29 -15.38
N MET A 181 25.93 -26.04 -15.27
CA MET A 181 25.95 -27.51 -15.26
C MET A 181 25.87 -28.12 -13.85
N ALA A 182 26.21 -27.38 -12.80
CA ALA A 182 26.03 -27.81 -11.41
C ALA A 182 24.61 -28.33 -11.04
N PRO A 183 23.50 -27.70 -11.49
CA PRO A 183 22.15 -28.18 -11.20
C PRO A 183 21.75 -29.46 -11.97
N LEU A 184 22.56 -29.91 -12.92
CA LEU A 184 22.36 -31.20 -13.60
C LEU A 184 23.05 -32.36 -12.88
N LEU A 185 24.05 -32.06 -12.03
CA LEU A 185 24.82 -33.04 -11.26
C LEU A 185 24.23 -33.27 -9.85
N GLU A 186 23.58 -32.26 -9.29
CA GLU A 186 22.87 -32.37 -8.02
C GLU A 186 21.37 -32.57 -8.28
N HIS A 187 20.91 -33.81 -8.09
CA HIS A 187 19.49 -34.10 -7.95
C HIS A 187 18.86 -33.15 -6.93
N THR A 188 17.68 -32.64 -7.27
CA THR A 188 16.82 -31.70 -6.52
C THR A 188 17.24 -30.23 -6.60
N THR A 189 16.66 -29.50 -7.54
CA THR A 189 16.93 -28.06 -7.70
C THR A 189 15.70 -27.21 -7.35
N GLU A 190 15.68 -26.74 -6.11
CA GLU A 190 14.93 -25.56 -5.63
C GLU A 190 15.43 -24.22 -6.25
N GLY A 191 16.15 -24.29 -7.37
CA GLY A 191 16.76 -23.14 -8.05
C GLY A 191 16.10 -22.76 -9.38
N SER A 192 15.10 -23.49 -9.85
CA SER A 192 14.36 -23.08 -11.04
C SER A 192 13.67 -21.74 -10.75
N ARG A 193 13.77 -20.78 -11.66
CA ARG A 193 13.11 -19.46 -11.56
C ARG A 193 11.59 -19.57 -11.43
N TYR A 194 11.03 -20.78 -11.54
CA TYR A 194 9.63 -21.14 -11.38
C TYR A 194 9.42 -22.34 -10.45
N TRP A 195 10.42 -22.75 -9.64
CA TRP A 195 10.27 -23.85 -8.68
C TRP A 195 9.13 -23.55 -7.68
N PHE A 196 8.99 -22.27 -7.31
CA PHE A 196 7.89 -21.77 -6.50
C PHE A 196 6.52 -22.00 -7.16
N PHE A 197 6.44 -21.94 -8.49
CA PHE A 197 5.20 -22.13 -9.22
C PHE A 197 4.78 -23.59 -9.17
N GLY A 198 5.72 -24.51 -9.41
CA GLY A 198 5.47 -25.95 -9.23
C GLY A 198 5.02 -26.27 -7.81
N LYS A 199 5.74 -25.77 -6.80
CA LYS A 199 5.36 -25.94 -5.39
C LYS A 199 3.96 -25.41 -5.08
N HIS A 200 3.63 -24.21 -5.55
CA HIS A 200 2.32 -23.60 -5.31
C HIS A 200 1.18 -24.34 -6.01
N VAL A 201 1.40 -24.81 -7.24
CA VAL A 201 0.41 -25.63 -7.96
C VAL A 201 0.16 -26.94 -7.20
N THR A 202 1.22 -27.62 -6.74
CA THR A 202 1.09 -28.84 -5.94
C THR A 202 0.34 -28.57 -4.62
N GLU A 203 0.67 -27.50 -3.90
CA GLU A 203 -0.03 -27.11 -2.67
C GLU A 203 -1.53 -26.84 -2.89
N GLN A 204 -1.89 -26.20 -4.02
CA GLN A 204 -3.30 -25.96 -4.35
C GLN A 204 -4.03 -27.25 -4.72
N LEU A 205 -3.41 -28.15 -5.49
CA LEU A 205 -4.02 -29.44 -5.83
C LEU A 205 -4.22 -30.32 -4.59
N SER A 206 -3.26 -30.35 -3.66
CA SER A 206 -3.38 -31.10 -2.41
C SER A 206 -4.42 -30.55 -1.44
N ALA A 207 -4.82 -29.27 -1.59
CA ALA A 207 -5.87 -28.65 -0.78
C ALA A 207 -7.28 -28.87 -1.34
N MET A 208 -7.41 -29.44 -2.54
CA MET A 208 -8.68 -29.75 -3.19
C MET A 208 -9.17 -31.16 -2.83
N ARG A 209 -10.45 -31.45 -3.11
CA ARG A 209 -10.96 -32.84 -3.07
C ARG A 209 -10.35 -33.61 -4.24
N GLU A 210 -10.11 -34.91 -4.07
CA GLU A 210 -9.43 -35.76 -5.07
C GLU A 210 -10.00 -35.60 -6.48
N VAL A 211 -11.33 -35.64 -6.62
CA VAL A 211 -12.01 -35.48 -7.92
C VAL A 211 -11.78 -34.11 -8.57
N ASP A 212 -11.71 -33.05 -7.77
CA ASP A 212 -11.49 -31.69 -8.26
C ASP A 212 -10.00 -31.48 -8.63
N ALA A 213 -9.09 -32.07 -7.85
CA ALA A 213 -7.65 -32.06 -8.11
C ALA A 213 -7.28 -32.80 -9.40
N ASP A 214 -7.91 -33.96 -9.64
CA ASP A 214 -7.71 -34.75 -10.86
C ASP A 214 -8.16 -33.96 -12.10
N CYS A 215 -9.33 -33.34 -12.05
CA CYS A 215 -9.86 -32.51 -13.14
C CYS A 215 -8.94 -31.31 -13.44
N ALA A 216 -8.51 -30.60 -12.39
CA ALA A 216 -7.60 -29.46 -12.53
C ALA A 216 -6.21 -29.87 -13.06
N SER A 217 -5.69 -31.03 -12.64
CA SER A 217 -4.39 -31.53 -13.11
C SER A 217 -4.41 -31.89 -14.59
N GLN A 218 -5.49 -32.51 -15.08
CA GLN A 218 -5.67 -32.83 -16.49
C GLN A 218 -5.75 -31.56 -17.35
N GLU A 219 -6.43 -30.52 -16.87
CA GLU A 219 -6.52 -29.23 -17.56
C GLU A 219 -5.15 -28.54 -17.64
N ILE A 220 -4.38 -28.54 -16.54
CA ILE A 220 -3.00 -28.01 -16.52
C ILE A 220 -2.12 -28.78 -17.51
N MET A 221 -2.19 -30.11 -17.53
CA MET A 221 -1.40 -30.92 -18.46
C MET A 221 -1.79 -30.68 -19.91
N LYS A 222 -3.08 -30.45 -20.20
CA LYS A 222 -3.57 -30.09 -21.54
C LYS A 222 -3.05 -28.72 -22.00
N LEU A 223 -2.94 -27.76 -21.10
CA LEU A 223 -2.36 -26.43 -21.40
C LEU A 223 -0.85 -26.49 -21.60
N LEU A 224 -0.16 -27.39 -20.91
CA LEU A 224 1.29 -27.58 -21.04
C LEU A 224 1.69 -28.44 -22.25
N GLY A 225 0.86 -29.41 -22.64
CA GLY A 225 1.07 -30.27 -23.82
C GLY A 225 0.57 -29.67 -25.14
N GLY A 226 -0.05 -28.49 -25.12
CA GLY A 226 -0.64 -27.82 -26.29
C GLY A 226 0.35 -27.03 -27.13
N SER A 227 1.40 -27.68 -27.64
CA SER A 227 2.20 -27.16 -28.76
C SER A 227 2.82 -28.32 -29.55
N GLU A 228 1.99 -29.21 -30.08
CA GLU A 228 2.34 -30.00 -31.25
C GLU A 228 1.52 -29.46 -32.41
N GLY A 229 2.20 -28.72 -33.29
CA GLY A 229 1.82 -28.59 -34.69
C GLY A 229 2.49 -29.70 -35.48
#